data_AF-A0A6I6F9F2-F1
#
_entry.id   AF-A0A6I6F9F2-F1
#
_cell.length_a   1.000
_cell.length_b   1.000
_cell.length_c   1.000
_cell.angle_alpha   90.00
_cell.angle_beta   90.00
_cell.angle_gamma   90.00
#
_symmetry.space_group_name_H-M   'P 1'
#
loop_
_entity.id
_entity.type
_entity.pdbx_description
1 polymer ?
#
loop_
_entity_poly.entity_id
_entity_poly.type
_entity_poly.pdbx_seq_one_letter_code
_entity_poly.pdbx_strand_id
1 'polypeptide(L)' 'MKYFGYFVIGFLVFWTVEILSVNIGSAIGLGPGEIGLVVSAISLLCAIIVICTIIIVKAIKNNNHAK' A
#
# COMPACT_ATOMS: atom_id res chain seq x y z
N MET A 1 12.35 -17.53 -1.66
CA MET A 1 11.83 -16.40 -2.47
C MET A 1 10.34 -16.05 -2.24
N LYS A 2 9.59 -16.74 -1.37
CA LYS A 2 8.14 -16.48 -1.16
C LYS A 2 7.79 -15.09 -0.59
N TYR A 3 8.72 -14.40 0.06
CA TYR A 3 8.50 -13.07 0.65
C TYR A 3 8.74 -11.93 -0.34
N PHE A 4 9.52 -12.17 -1.39
CA PHE A 4 9.87 -11.15 -2.39
C PHE A 4 8.64 -10.69 -3.19
N GLY A 5 7.72 -11.62 -3.48
CA GLY A 5 6.46 -11.29 -4.17
C GLY A 5 5.57 -10.33 -3.38
N TYR A 6 5.54 -10.42 -2.05
CA TYR A 6 4.74 -9.50 -1.23
C TYR A 6 5.33 -8.09 -1.21
N PHE A 7 6.66 -8.00 -1.28
CA PHE A 7 7.35 -6.72 -1.38
C PHE A 7 7.03 -6.02 -2.71
N VAL A 8 7.02 -6.77 -3.82
CA VAL A 8 6.66 -6.25 -5.15
C VAL A 8 5.20 -5.79 -5.19
N ILE A 9 4.27 -6.52 -4.57
CA ILE A 9 2.86 -6.13 -4.50
C ILE A 9 2.70 -4.86 -3.65
N GLY A 10 3.37 -4.78 -2.50
CA GLY A 10 3.36 -3.58 -1.67
C GLY A 10 3.93 -2.35 -2.38
N PHE A 11 5.02 -2.54 -3.15
CA PHE A 11 5.63 -1.48 -3.94
C PHE A 11 4.74 -0.99 -5.09
N LEU A 12 4.06 -1.92 -5.79
CA LEU A 12 3.08 -1.55 -6.82
C LEU A 12 1.95 -0.73 -6.21
N VAL A 13 1.34 -1.20 -5.12
CA VAL A 13 0.23 -0.49 -4.45
C VAL A 13 0.68 0.89 -3.95
N PHE A 14 1.89 1.00 -3.39
CA PHE A 14 2.44 2.28 -2.97
C PHE A 14 2.47 3.29 -4.11
N TRP A 15 3.03 2.91 -5.28
CA TRP A 15 3.06 3.80 -6.44
C TRP A 15 1.68 4.13 -7.00
N THR A 16 0.75 3.16 -7.04
CA THR A 16 -0.60 3.46 -7.54
C THR A 16 -1.31 4.48 -6.64
N VAL A 17 -1.20 4.33 -5.32
CA VAL A 17 -1.82 5.23 -4.35
C VAL A 17 -1.15 6.61 -4.41
N GLU A 18 0.19 6.66 -4.46
CA GLU A 18 0.95 7.90 -4.56
C GLU A 18 0.54 8.73 -5.79
N ILE A 19 0.50 8.11 -6.97
CA ILE A 19 0.12 8.78 -8.23
C ILE A 19 -1.33 9.27 -8.17
N LEU A 20 -2.25 8.44 -7.66
CA LEU A 20 -3.66 8.79 -7.57
C LEU A 20 -3.87 9.98 -6.62
N SER A 21 -3.23 9.94 -5.46
CA SER A 21 -3.34 10.96 -4.42
C SER A 21 -2.68 12.28 -4.81
N VAL A 22 -1.53 12.27 -5.51
CA VAL A 22 -0.91 13.49 -6.06
C VAL A 22 -1.80 14.12 -7.13
N ASN A 23 -2.40 13.30 -8.01
CA ASN A 23 -3.26 13.80 -9.08
C ASN A 23 -4.57 14.39 -8.52
N ILE A 24 -5.17 13.75 -7.51
CA ILE A 24 -6.35 14.27 -6.80
C ILE A 24 -5.99 15.54 -6.02
N GLY A 25 -4.88 15.55 -5.27
CA GLY A 25 -4.44 16.73 -4.53
C GLY A 25 -4.17 17.93 -5.43
N SER A 26 -3.57 17.69 -6.60
CA SER A 26 -3.35 18.72 -7.63
C SER A 26 -4.66 19.22 -8.23
N ALA A 27 -5.64 18.33 -8.45
CA ALA A 27 -6.97 18.70 -8.95
C ALA A 27 -7.78 19.55 -7.96
N ILE A 28 -7.52 19.42 -6.65
CA ILE A 28 -8.18 20.20 -5.59
C ILE A 28 -7.48 21.56 -5.37
N GLY A 29 -6.37 21.84 -6.08
CA GLY A 29 -5.65 23.11 -6.02
C GLY A 29 -4.74 23.27 -4.80
N LEU A 30 -4.40 22.16 -4.13
CA LEU A 30 -3.43 22.16 -3.04
C LEU A 30 -2.00 22.37 -3.60
N GLY A 31 -1.12 23.01 -2.83
CA GLY A 31 0.26 23.27 -3.24
C GLY A 31 1.15 22.02 -3.14
N PRO A 32 2.17 21.85 -4.01
CA PRO A 32 2.97 20.62 -4.10
C PRO A 32 3.74 20.25 -2.81
N GLY A 33 4.00 21.22 -1.93
CA GLY A 33 4.73 21.01 -0.68
C GLY A 33 3.93 20.26 0.40
N GLU A 34 2.65 20.59 0.58
CA GLU A 34 1.81 19.97 1.63
C GLU A 34 1.18 18.65 1.17
N ILE A 35 0.80 18.58 -0.11
CA ILE A 35 0.24 17.35 -0.69
C ILE A 35 1.28 16.22 -0.62
N GLY A 36 2.53 16.50 -1.01
CA GLY A 36 3.56 15.46 -1.14
C GLY A 36 3.85 14.72 0.16
N LEU A 37 3.91 15.45 1.28
CA LEU A 37 4.26 14.86 2.58
C LEU A 37 3.11 14.03 3.17
N VAL A 38 1.87 14.55 3.08
CA VAL A 38 0.68 13.86 3.60
C VAL A 38 0.36 12.63 2.74
N VAL A 39 0.44 12.77 1.42
CA VAL A 39 0.19 11.66 0.49
C VAL A 39 1.23 10.56 0.67
N SER A 40 2.51 10.89 0.78
CA SER A 40 3.57 9.88 0.98
C SER A 40 3.41 9.11 2.29
N ALA A 41 3.01 9.79 3.38
CA ALA A 41 2.70 9.13 4.65
C ALA A 41 1.51 8.16 4.54
N ILE A 42 0.45 8.55 3.82
CA ILE A 42 -0.74 7.71 3.58
C ILE A 42 -0.39 6.52 2.69
N SER A 43 0.35 6.73 1.61
CA SER A 43 0.81 5.69 0.70
C SER A 43 1.64 4.63 1.43
N LEU A 44 2.54 5.07 2.31
CA LEU A 44 3.37 4.18 3.14
C LEU A 44 2.51 3.33 4.09
N LEU A 45 1.56 3.96 4.78
CA LEU A 45 0.62 3.28 5.68
C LEU A 45 -0.23 2.24 4.92
N CYS A 46 -0.72 2.59 3.74
CA CYS A 46 -1.47 1.68 2.87
C CYS A 46 -0.63 0.46 2.48
N ALA A 47 0.63 0.64 2.10
CA ALA A 47 1.52 -0.47 1.75
C ALA A 47 1.73 -1.43 2.93
N ILE A 48 1.93 -0.90 4.14
CA ILE A 48 2.09 -1.70 5.37
C ILE A 48 0.82 -2.52 5.65
N ILE A 49 -0.36 -1.88 5.58
CA ILE A 49 -1.65 -2.55 5.81
C ILE A 49 -1.83 -3.70 4.83
N VAL A 50 -1.61 -3.48 3.53
CA VAL A 50 -1.75 -4.51 2.49
C VAL A 50 -0.84 -5.70 2.75
N ILE A 51 0.43 -5.46 3.12
CA ILE A 51 1.37 -6.54 3.46
C ILE A 51 0.85 -7.35 4.66
N CYS A 52 0.42 -6.66 5.73
CA CYS A 52 -0.14 -7.31 6.92
C CYS A 52 -1.39 -8.14 6.60
N THR A 53 -2.33 -7.61 5.81
CA THR A 53 -3.55 -8.32 5.42
C THR A 53 -3.22 -9.60 4.64
N ILE A 54 -2.27 -9.53 3.70
CA ILE A 54 -1.87 -10.70 2.91
C ILE A 54 -1.23 -11.78 3.79
N ILE A 55 -0.39 -11.41 4.77
CA ILE A 55 0.20 -12.36 5.72
C ILE A 55 -0.89 -13.04 6.55
N ILE A 56 -1.84 -12.27 7.08
CA ILE A 56 -2.96 -12.78 7.88
C ILE A 56 -3.82 -13.74 7.05
N VAL A 57 -4.25 -13.33 5.85
CA VAL A 57 -5.06 -14.19 4.95
C VAL A 57 -4.33 -15.48 4.63
N LYS A 58 -3.01 -15.43 4.42
CA LYS A 58 -2.21 -16.64 4.18
C LYS A 58 -2.13 -17.53 5.41
N ALA A 59 -1.96 -16.96 6.60
CA ALA A 59 -1.94 -17.71 7.85
C ALA A 59 -3.30 -18.40 8.12
N ILE A 60 -4.41 -17.71 7.84
CA ILE A 60 -5.77 -18.28 7.95
C ILE A 60 -5.98 -19.40 6.94
N LYS A 61 -5.59 -19.19 5.67
CA LYS A 61 -5.71 -20.21 4.62
C LYS A 61 -4.87 -21.46 4.95
N ASN A 62 -3.67 -21.27 5.48
CA ASN A 62 -2.79 -22.38 5.87
C ASN A 62 -3.34 -23.16 7.08
N ASN A 63 -3.94 -22.49 8.06
CA ASN A 63 -4.60 -23.15 9.19
C ASN A 63 -5.88 -23.89 8.78
N ASN A 64 -6.65 -23.37 7.81
CA ASN A 64 -7.84 -24.07 7.29
C ASN A 64 -7.51 -25.30 6.45
N HIS A 65 -6.34 -25.35 5.79
CA HIS A 65 -5.88 -26.54 5.07
C HIS A 65 -5.25 -27.62 5.97
N ALA A 66 -5.00 -27.30 7.24
CA ALA A 66 -4.42 -28.23 8.22
C ALA A 66 -5.48 -28.92 9.10
N LYS A 67 -6.77 -28.71 8.80
CA LYS A 67 -7.92 -29.28 9.49
C LYS A 67 -8.68 -30.20 8.54
#